data_AF-A0A0R3RCC6-F1
#
_entry.id   AF-A0A0R3RCC6-F1
#
_cell.length_a   1.000
_cell.length_b   1.000
_cell.length_c   1.000
_cell.angle_alpha   90.00
_cell.angle_beta   90.00
_cell.angle_gamma   90.00
#
_symmetry.space_group_name_H-M   'P 1'
#
loop_
_entity.id
_entity.type
_entity.pdbx_description
1 polymer ?
#
loop_
_entity_poly.entity_id
_entity_poly.type
_entity_poly.pdbx_seq_one_letter_code
_entity_poly.pdbx_strand_id
1 'polypeptide(L)'
;MQILTLVAMEKPASLDAEDIRDEKVKVMKCIKAVRMEDVVLGQYVSDPKAISGEACYGYLDDKDVPQDSVTPTYALAVLKVNNERWDGVPFILRCGKALNESKAEVRIQFKEVSGDIYPEGQLKRTELVIRVQPNEAVYIKLMSKKPGMGFSVEETELDLTYGYRYKDVRLPDAYERLFLEV
;
A
#
# COMPACT_ATOMS: atom_id res chain seq x y z
N MET A 1 0.40 -3.01 10.33
CA MET A 1 1.29 -4.17 10.50
C MET A 1 0.75 -5.48 9.91
N GLN A 2 -0.54 -5.81 10.07
CA GLN A 2 -1.09 -7.08 9.59
C GLN A 2 -0.91 -7.32 8.07
N ILE A 3 -1.21 -6.32 7.24
CA ILE A 3 -1.00 -6.39 5.78
C ILE A 3 0.47 -6.65 5.45
N LEU A 4 1.40 -5.98 6.13
CA LEU A 4 2.83 -6.19 5.94
C LEU A 4 3.23 -7.63 6.25
N THR A 5 2.76 -8.20 7.36
CA THR A 5 3.10 -9.58 7.72
C THR A 5 2.57 -10.59 6.72
N LEU A 6 1.40 -10.35 6.13
CA LEU A 6 0.84 -11.21 5.07
C LEU A 6 1.65 -11.15 3.77
N VAL A 7 2.18 -9.97 3.42
CA VAL A 7 3.01 -9.78 2.23
C VAL A 7 4.41 -10.36 2.42
N ALA A 8 4.97 -10.23 3.63
CA ALA A 8 6.36 -10.56 3.91
C ALA A 8 6.59 -11.97 4.48
N MET A 9 5.54 -12.70 4.87
CA MET A 9 5.67 -14.05 5.45
C MET A 9 6.27 -15.06 4.48
N GLU A 10 6.97 -16.06 5.02
CA GLU A 10 7.32 -17.24 4.24
C GLU A 10 6.06 -18.09 4.01
N LYS A 11 6.18 -19.07 3.11
CA LYS A 11 5.13 -20.05 2.91
C LYS A 11 4.95 -20.86 4.21
N PRO A 12 3.75 -20.84 4.83
CA PRO A 12 3.49 -21.63 6.04
C PRO A 12 3.52 -23.13 5.72
N ALA A 13 3.73 -23.96 6.75
CA ALA A 13 3.77 -25.41 6.61
C ALA A 13 2.41 -25.98 6.17
N SER A 14 1.32 -25.38 6.64
CA SER A 14 -0.05 -25.72 6.24
C SER A 14 -0.95 -24.47 6.19
N LEU A 15 -2.25 -24.69 5.97
CA LEU A 15 -3.28 -23.63 6.07
C LEU A 15 -3.86 -23.52 7.49
N ASP A 16 -3.29 -24.25 8.46
CA ASP A 16 -3.72 -24.17 9.86
C ASP A 16 -3.41 -22.78 10.42
N ALA A 17 -4.31 -22.28 11.26
CA ALA A 17 -4.26 -20.91 11.76
C ALA A 17 -2.97 -20.62 12.55
N GLU A 18 -2.45 -21.61 13.28
CA GLU A 18 -1.22 -21.46 14.08
C GLU A 18 0.02 -21.40 13.19
N ASP A 19 0.12 -22.24 12.16
CA ASP A 19 1.23 -22.20 11.19
C ASP A 19 1.30 -20.84 10.46
N ILE A 20 0.15 -20.28 10.09
CA ILE A 20 0.07 -18.95 9.48
C ILE A 20 0.49 -17.87 10.49
N ARG A 21 0.09 -18.00 11.75
CA ARG A 21 0.43 -17.05 12.81
C ARG A 21 1.93 -17.07 13.10
N ASP A 22 2.54 -18.25 13.14
CA ASP A 22 3.96 -18.43 13.37
C ASP A 22 4.80 -17.71 12.32
N GLU A 23 4.45 -17.84 11.04
CA GLU A 23 5.17 -17.13 9.97
C GLU A 23 4.96 -15.60 10.04
N LYS A 24 3.78 -15.12 10.44
CA LYS A 24 3.56 -13.67 10.69
C LYS A 24 4.42 -13.16 11.84
N VAL A 25 4.50 -13.92 12.95
CA VAL A 25 5.31 -13.56 14.12
C VAL A 25 6.79 -13.56 13.78
N LYS A 26 7.26 -14.52 12.99
CA LYS A 26 8.63 -14.60 12.50
C LYS A 26 9.04 -13.36 11.71
N VAL A 27 8.18 -12.87 10.82
CA VAL A 27 8.41 -11.59 10.13
C VAL A 27 8.54 -10.45 11.13
N MET A 28 7.63 -10.32 12.10
CA MET A 28 7.69 -9.23 13.08
C MET A 28 8.98 -9.26 13.91
N LYS A 29 9.49 -10.45 14.25
CA LYS A 29 10.79 -10.61 14.95
C LYS A 29 11.98 -10.14 14.10
N CYS A 30 11.87 -10.18 12.77
CA CYS A 30 12.90 -9.74 11.84
C CYS A 30 12.84 -8.23 11.51
N ILE A 31 11.79 -7.51 11.92
CA ILE A 31 11.66 -6.07 11.65
C ILE A 31 12.54 -5.29 12.63
N LYS A 32 13.45 -4.45 12.12
CA LYS A 32 14.20 -3.52 12.97
C LYS A 32 13.26 -2.47 13.57
N ALA A 33 13.53 -2.06 14.81
CA ALA A 33 12.88 -0.90 15.39
C ALA A 33 13.09 0.32 14.49
N VAL A 34 12.01 1.05 14.23
CA VAL A 34 12.01 2.22 13.35
C VAL A 34 12.76 3.35 14.02
N ARG A 35 13.64 4.02 13.28
CA ARG A 35 14.35 5.21 13.74
C ARG A 35 13.69 6.45 13.15
N MET A 36 13.79 7.58 13.84
CA MET A 36 13.18 8.83 13.39
C MET A 36 13.71 9.32 12.02
N GLU A 37 14.93 8.93 11.63
CA GLU A 37 15.48 9.22 10.29
C GLU A 37 14.75 8.48 9.16
N ASP A 38 14.11 7.35 9.48
CA ASP A 38 13.35 6.51 8.55
C ASP A 38 11.84 6.85 8.60
N VAL A 39 11.46 7.94 9.30
CA VAL A 39 10.06 8.35 9.52
C VAL A 39 9.85 9.81 9.12
N VAL A 40 8.77 10.05 8.38
CA VAL A 40 8.24 11.39 8.10
C VAL A 40 6.88 11.50 8.76
N LEU A 41 6.74 12.45 9.67
CA LEU A 41 5.47 12.80 10.30
C LEU A 41 4.94 14.10 9.71
N GLY A 42 3.62 14.21 9.62
CA GLY A 42 2.93 15.41 9.17
C GLY A 42 1.67 15.67 9.98
N GLN A 43 1.27 16.92 10.04
CA GLN A 43 0.01 17.37 10.60
C GLN A 43 -0.70 18.21 9.53
N TYR A 44 -1.97 17.91 9.24
CA TYR A 44 -2.70 18.64 8.21
C TYR A 44 -3.10 20.03 8.70
N VAL A 45 -3.07 20.97 7.77
CA VAL A 45 -3.48 22.37 7.96
C VAL A 45 -4.67 22.66 7.05
N SER A 46 -5.35 23.77 7.30
CA SER A 46 -6.44 24.23 6.43
C SER A 46 -5.93 24.46 5.00
N ASP A 47 -6.75 24.11 4.02
CA ASP A 47 -6.46 24.42 2.62
C ASP A 47 -6.83 25.89 2.34
N PRO A 48 -5.84 26.78 2.04
CA PRO A 48 -6.10 28.19 1.78
C PRO A 48 -6.94 28.43 0.51
N LYS A 49 -7.11 27.41 -0.34
CA LYS A 49 -7.95 27.47 -1.54
C LYS A 49 -9.35 26.91 -1.32
N ALA A 50 -9.61 26.27 -0.18
CA ALA A 50 -10.94 25.76 0.12
C ALA A 50 -11.89 26.92 0.44
N ILE A 51 -12.96 27.02 -0.35
CA ILE A 51 -13.98 28.07 -0.21
C ILE A 51 -15.04 27.67 0.83
N SER A 52 -15.27 26.35 1.01
CA SER A 52 -16.20 25.80 1.99
C SER A 52 -15.90 24.32 2.30
N GLY A 53 -16.40 23.83 3.43
CA GLY A 53 -16.32 22.42 3.85
C GLY A 53 -15.24 22.15 4.90
N GLU A 54 -15.06 20.87 5.26
CA GLU A 54 -14.11 20.44 6.28
C GLU A 54 -12.65 20.77 5.92
N ALA A 55 -12.35 20.88 4.62
CA ALA A 55 -11.02 21.24 4.12
C ALA A 55 -10.58 22.67 4.51
N CYS A 56 -11.52 23.54 4.91
CA CYS A 56 -11.21 24.87 5.43
C CYS A 56 -10.62 24.84 6.85
N TYR A 57 -10.66 23.71 7.54
CA TYR A 57 -10.20 23.57 8.92
C TYR A 57 -8.94 22.70 8.98
N GLY A 58 -7.92 23.17 9.69
CA GLY A 58 -6.74 22.41 10.06
C GLY A 58 -6.95 21.55 11.30
N TYR A 59 -5.97 20.73 11.64
CA TYR A 59 -6.07 19.85 12.80
C TYR A 59 -6.19 20.62 14.13
N LEU A 60 -5.51 21.77 14.24
CA LEU A 60 -5.55 22.63 15.42
C LEU A 60 -6.82 23.51 15.49
N ASP A 61 -7.61 23.57 14.42
CA ASP A 61 -8.87 24.33 14.42
C ASP A 61 -10.03 23.54 15.07
N ASP A 62 -9.83 22.25 15.33
CA ASP A 62 -10.77 21.41 16.05
C ASP A 62 -10.83 21.81 17.54
N LYS A 63 -12.03 21.98 18.08
CA LYS A 63 -12.28 22.44 19.46
C LYS A 63 -11.80 21.44 20.51
N ASP A 64 -11.76 20.17 20.16
CA ASP A 64 -11.33 19.09 21.06
C ASP A 64 -9.79 18.90 21.03
N VAL A 65 -9.07 19.63 20.17
CA VAL A 65 -7.62 19.52 20.01
C VAL A 65 -6.89 20.66 20.73
N PRO A 66 -5.90 20.36 21.59
CA PRO A 66 -5.04 21.38 22.19
C PRO A 66 -4.29 22.19 21.12
N GLN A 67 -4.20 23.51 21.29
CA GLN A 67 -3.56 24.42 20.32
C GLN A 67 -2.04 24.18 20.17
N ASP A 68 -1.40 23.53 21.15
CA ASP A 68 0.00 23.13 21.15
C ASP A 68 0.22 21.66 20.76
N SER A 69 -0.83 20.98 20.25
CA SER A 69 -0.78 19.56 19.90
C SER A 69 0.20 19.29 18.76
N VAL A 70 1.20 18.46 19.03
CA VAL A 70 2.16 17.93 18.04
C VAL A 70 1.75 16.56 17.50
N THR A 71 0.48 16.18 17.65
CA THR A 71 -0.01 14.85 17.24
C THR A 71 0.05 14.71 15.71
N PRO A 72 0.72 13.65 15.19
CA PRO A 72 0.83 13.46 13.76
C PRO A 72 -0.48 12.92 13.18
N THR A 73 -0.97 13.56 12.11
CA THR A 73 -2.14 13.11 11.34
C THR A 73 -1.74 12.37 10.06
N TYR A 74 -0.44 12.34 9.76
CA TYR A 74 0.18 11.64 8.65
C TYR A 74 1.50 11.02 9.11
N ALA A 75 1.76 9.79 8.68
CA ALA A 75 3.02 9.11 8.91
C ALA A 75 3.44 8.34 7.65
N LEU A 76 4.71 8.48 7.30
CA LEU A 76 5.42 7.59 6.38
C LEU A 76 6.57 6.98 7.16
N ALA A 77 6.67 5.65 7.18
CA ALA A 77 7.75 4.93 7.83
C ALA A 77 8.37 3.93 6.86
N VAL A 78 9.69 3.86 6.82
CA VAL A 78 10.44 2.85 6.06
C VAL A 78 10.88 1.75 7.02
N LEU A 79 10.36 0.55 6.82
CA LEU A 79 10.74 -0.65 7.56
C LEU A 79 11.69 -1.50 6.75
N LYS A 80 12.56 -2.23 7.45
CA LYS A 80 13.47 -3.21 6.87
C LYS A 80 13.25 -4.55 7.60
N VAL A 81 12.95 -5.58 6.84
CA VAL A 81 12.78 -6.96 7.34
C VAL A 81 14.10 -7.67 7.15
N ASN A 82 14.80 -8.00 8.24
CA ASN A 82 16.08 -8.71 8.18
C ASN A 82 15.84 -10.22 8.08
N ASN A 83 15.56 -10.69 6.87
CA ASN A 83 15.62 -12.09 6.54
C ASN A 83 16.22 -12.26 5.15
N GLU A 84 16.54 -13.50 4.77
CA GLU A 84 17.18 -13.78 3.47
C GLU A 84 16.32 -13.31 2.28
N ARG A 85 14.99 -13.44 2.37
CA ARG A 85 14.06 -13.06 1.31
C ARG A 85 14.00 -11.56 1.05
N TRP A 86 14.01 -10.75 2.12
CA TRP A 86 13.74 -9.31 2.06
C TRP A 86 14.96 -8.44 2.37
N ASP A 87 16.16 -9.04 2.41
CA ASP A 87 17.38 -8.28 2.63
C ASP A 87 17.56 -7.18 1.57
N GLY A 88 17.83 -5.97 2.06
CA GLY A 88 17.92 -4.76 1.23
C GLY A 88 16.61 -4.22 0.66
N VAL A 89 15.45 -4.85 0.89
CA VAL A 89 14.15 -4.36 0.37
C VAL A 89 13.46 -3.43 1.38
N PRO A 90 13.20 -2.16 1.04
CA PRO A 90 12.49 -1.24 1.92
C PRO A 90 10.97 -1.47 1.85
N PHE A 91 10.33 -1.58 3.01
CA PHE A 91 8.87 -1.60 3.16
C PHE A 91 8.39 -0.20 3.55
N ILE A 92 7.66 0.47 2.66
CA ILE A 92 7.14 1.82 2.91
C ILE A 92 5.70 1.72 3.40
N LEU A 93 5.46 2.17 4.63
CA LEU A 93 4.12 2.29 5.19
C LEU A 93 3.73 3.75 5.17
N ARG A 94 2.60 4.06 4.53
CA ARG A 94 2.06 5.41 4.44
C ARG A 94 0.62 5.40 4.92
N CYS A 95 0.30 6.25 5.87
CA CYS A 95 -1.07 6.47 6.32
C CYS A 95 -1.27 7.93 6.71
N GLY A 96 -2.51 8.42 6.60
CA GLY A 96 -2.85 9.74 7.08
C GLY A 96 -4.32 10.09 6.88
N LYS A 97 -4.71 11.21 7.47
CA LYS A 97 -6.03 11.84 7.32
C LYS A 97 -5.94 13.09 6.45
N ALA A 98 -7.10 13.57 5.97
CA ALA A 98 -7.20 14.74 5.08
C ALA A 98 -6.29 14.62 3.83
N LEU A 99 -6.22 13.40 3.28
CA LEU A 99 -5.51 13.14 2.03
C LEU A 99 -6.44 13.34 0.82
N ASN A 100 -5.86 13.37 -0.37
CA ASN A 100 -6.56 13.57 -1.63
C ASN A 100 -7.60 12.48 -1.96
N GLU A 101 -7.46 11.29 -1.40
CA GLU A 101 -8.36 10.16 -1.63
C GLU A 101 -8.35 9.21 -0.44
N SER A 102 -9.47 8.54 -0.21
CA SER A 102 -9.53 7.38 0.69
C SER A 102 -9.11 6.15 -0.10
N LYS A 103 -7.97 5.55 0.25
CA LYS A 103 -7.54 4.26 -0.31
C LYS A 103 -6.71 3.45 0.66
N ALA A 104 -6.86 2.14 0.59
CA ALA A 104 -5.95 1.16 1.15
C ALA A 104 -5.43 0.28 0.03
N GLU A 105 -4.13 0.32 -0.22
CA GLU A 105 -3.49 -0.44 -1.28
C GLU A 105 -2.16 -1.05 -0.81
N VAL A 106 -1.81 -2.18 -1.41
CA VAL A 106 -0.47 -2.78 -1.36
C VAL A 106 0.12 -2.64 -2.75
N ARG A 107 1.32 -2.06 -2.84
CA ARG A 107 2.05 -1.91 -4.09
C ARG A 107 3.39 -2.62 -3.98
N ILE A 108 3.65 -3.55 -4.88
CA ILE A 108 4.91 -4.26 -5.01
C ILE A 108 5.57 -3.79 -6.30
N GLN A 109 6.63 -3.00 -6.18
CA GLN A 109 7.42 -2.55 -7.31
C GLN A 109 8.58 -3.51 -7.56
N PHE A 110 8.64 -4.09 -8.76
CA PHE A 110 9.71 -5.00 -9.15
C PHE A 110 10.97 -4.25 -9.56
N LYS A 111 12.11 -4.95 -9.55
CA LYS A 111 13.40 -4.41 -10.04
C LYS A 111 13.31 -4.12 -11.54
N GLU A 112 14.13 -3.18 -11.99
CA GLU A 112 14.32 -2.93 -13.42
C GLU A 112 14.89 -4.16 -14.12
N VAL A 113 14.52 -4.33 -15.40
CA VAL A 113 15.05 -5.40 -16.23
C VAL A 113 16.50 -5.08 -16.54
N SER A 114 17.42 -6.01 -16.24
CA SER A 114 18.84 -5.82 -16.51
C SER A 114 19.16 -6.16 -17.97
N GLY A 115 20.00 -5.33 -18.61
CA GLY A 115 20.50 -5.59 -19.97
C GLY A 115 19.44 -5.38 -21.05
N ASP A 116 18.56 -4.39 -20.88
CA ASP A 116 17.55 -4.11 -21.88
C ASP A 116 18.12 -3.43 -23.14
N ILE A 117 17.38 -3.58 -24.23
CA ILE A 117 17.71 -3.07 -25.56
C ILE A 117 16.93 -1.79 -25.90
N TYR A 118 16.14 -1.28 -24.96
CA TYR A 118 15.29 -0.11 -25.17
C TYR A 118 16.06 1.15 -24.75
N PRO A 119 15.76 2.31 -25.33
CA PRO A 119 16.33 3.58 -24.88
C PRO A 119 16.07 3.82 -23.39
N GLU A 120 17.04 4.44 -22.71
CA GLU A 120 16.91 4.79 -21.29
C GLU A 120 15.59 5.52 -21.00
N GLY A 121 14.89 5.06 -19.95
CA GLY A 121 13.62 5.63 -19.52
C GLY A 121 12.38 5.13 -20.26
N GLN A 122 12.51 4.28 -21.29
CA GLN A 122 11.34 3.65 -21.92
C GLN A 122 10.76 2.52 -21.09
N LEU A 123 11.60 1.71 -20.44
CA LEU A 123 11.12 0.66 -19.54
C LEU A 123 10.91 1.21 -18.14
N LYS A 124 9.66 1.13 -17.69
CA LYS A 124 9.32 1.40 -16.30
C LYS A 124 9.28 0.10 -15.51
N ARG A 125 9.44 0.24 -14.19
CA ARG A 125 9.33 -0.90 -13.26
C ARG A 125 7.92 -1.47 -13.31
N THR A 126 7.84 -2.79 -13.37
CA THR A 126 6.57 -3.50 -13.21
C THR A 126 6.05 -3.28 -11.79
N GLU A 127 4.74 -3.13 -11.64
CA GLU A 127 4.10 -2.97 -10.33
C GLU A 127 2.91 -3.90 -10.20
N LEU A 128 2.87 -4.70 -9.14
CA LEU A 128 1.65 -5.38 -8.71
C LEU A 128 0.94 -4.51 -7.68
N VAL A 129 -0.32 -4.17 -7.95
CA VAL A 129 -1.15 -3.37 -7.07
C VAL A 129 -2.34 -4.19 -6.62
N ILE A 130 -2.52 -4.27 -5.31
CA ILE A 130 -3.67 -4.90 -4.66
C ILE A 130 -4.40 -3.79 -3.92
N ARG A 131 -5.54 -3.35 -4.46
CA ARG A 131 -6.40 -2.36 -3.83
C ARG A 131 -7.42 -3.07 -2.95
N VAL A 132 -7.35 -2.79 -1.66
CA VAL A 132 -8.24 -3.37 -0.64
C VAL A 132 -9.54 -2.59 -0.57
N GLN A 133 -9.49 -1.27 -0.64
CA GLN A 133 -10.69 -0.41 -0.67
C GLN A 133 -10.32 1.02 -1.08
N PRO A 134 -11.25 1.81 -1.63
CA PRO A 134 -12.52 1.38 -2.24
C PRO A 134 -12.27 0.73 -3.60
N ASN A 135 -13.28 0.03 -4.14
CA ASN A 135 -13.22 -0.69 -5.41
C ASN A 135 -12.10 -1.73 -5.43
N GLU A 136 -12.36 -2.88 -4.82
CA GLU A 136 -11.44 -4.00 -4.72
C GLU A 136 -10.94 -4.39 -6.12
N ALA A 137 -9.63 -4.30 -6.30
CA ALA A 137 -9.00 -4.56 -7.59
C ALA A 137 -7.59 -5.13 -7.39
N VAL A 138 -7.21 -6.02 -8.30
CA VAL A 138 -5.83 -6.50 -8.41
C VAL A 138 -5.40 -6.24 -9.83
N TYR A 139 -4.33 -5.46 -10.01
CA TYR A 139 -3.82 -5.16 -11.33
C TYR A 139 -2.30 -5.16 -11.36
N ILE A 140 -1.75 -5.54 -12.52
CA ILE A 140 -0.31 -5.55 -12.77
C ILE A 140 -0.02 -4.53 -13.86
N LYS A 141 0.81 -3.54 -13.53
CA LYS A 141 1.40 -2.61 -14.49
C LYS A 141 2.62 -3.24 -15.13
N LEU A 142 2.61 -3.36 -16.45
CA LEU A 142 3.68 -3.96 -17.23
C LEU A 142 3.92 -3.18 -18.52
N MET A 143 5.06 -3.44 -19.14
CA MET A 143 5.40 -2.82 -20.42
C MET A 143 4.89 -3.70 -21.56
N SER A 144 4.13 -3.11 -22.47
CA SER A 144 3.69 -3.78 -23.70
C SER A 144 4.13 -2.98 -24.91
N LYS A 145 4.21 -3.64 -26.07
CA LYS A 145 4.46 -2.95 -27.33
C LYS A 145 3.29 -1.99 -27.58
N LYS A 146 3.61 -0.72 -27.86
CA LYS A 146 2.61 0.26 -28.28
C LYS A 146 1.89 -0.23 -29.54
N PRO A 147 0.55 -0.34 -29.54
CA PRO A 147 -0.20 -0.70 -30.73
C PRO A 147 0.13 0.24 -31.90
N GLY A 148 0.59 -0.34 -33.00
CA GLY A 148 1.01 0.40 -34.19
C GLY A 148 2.24 -0.18 -34.87
N MET A 149 2.77 0.60 -35.82
CA MET A 149 3.89 0.23 -36.70
C MET A 149 5.27 0.44 -36.04
N GLY A 150 5.34 1.07 -34.87
CA GLY A 150 6.58 1.34 -34.15
C GLY A 150 7.02 0.19 -33.24
N PHE A 151 8.26 0.27 -32.74
CA PHE A 151 8.84 -0.65 -31.77
C PHE A 151 8.90 -0.07 -30.33
N SER A 152 8.26 1.08 -30.10
CA SER A 152 8.22 1.68 -28.76
C SER A 152 7.35 0.86 -27.81
N VAL A 153 7.72 0.86 -26.54
CA VAL A 153 6.95 0.26 -25.45
C VAL A 153 6.14 1.33 -24.72
N GLU A 154 5.01 0.92 -24.15
CA GLU A 154 4.18 1.75 -23.27
C GLU A 154 3.75 0.97 -22.03
N GLU A 155 3.51 1.69 -20.93
CA GLU A 155 2.96 1.11 -19.71
C GLU A 155 1.49 0.78 -19.93
N THR A 156 1.13 -0.48 -19.72
CA THR A 156 -0.23 -0.99 -19.75
C THR A 156 -0.53 -1.75 -18.46
N GLU A 157 -1.79 -2.13 -18.26
CA GLU A 157 -2.23 -2.83 -17.07
C GLU A 157 -3.07 -4.07 -17.41
N LEU A 158 -2.82 -5.15 -16.68
CA LEU A 158 -3.73 -6.30 -16.61
C LEU A 158 -4.58 -6.12 -15.36
N ASP A 159 -5.86 -5.81 -15.54
CA ASP A 159 -6.77 -5.45 -14.44
C ASP A 159 -7.79 -6.55 -14.12
N LEU A 160 -7.98 -6.79 -12.83
CA LEU A 160 -9.07 -7.56 -12.26
C LEU A 160 -9.80 -6.70 -11.21
N THR A 161 -10.79 -5.94 -11.67
CA THR A 161 -11.71 -5.20 -10.79
C THR A 161 -12.90 -6.08 -10.37
N TYR A 162 -13.10 -6.25 -9.06
CA TYR A 162 -14.12 -7.15 -8.52
C TYR A 162 -15.54 -6.72 -8.89
N GLY A 163 -15.83 -5.41 -8.80
CA GLY A 163 -17.15 -4.88 -9.15
C GLY A 163 -17.56 -5.11 -10.60
N TYR A 164 -16.61 -5.24 -11.53
CA TYR A 164 -16.91 -5.56 -12.93
C TYR A 164 -16.97 -7.08 -13.17
N ARG A 165 -16.05 -7.83 -12.56
CA ARG A 165 -15.89 -9.27 -12.79
C ARG A 165 -16.89 -10.15 -12.02
N TYR A 166 -17.34 -9.70 -10.86
CA TYR A 166 -18.18 -10.42 -9.91
C TYR A 166 -19.41 -9.59 -9.50
N LYS A 167 -20.16 -9.08 -10.49
CA LYS A 167 -21.30 -8.16 -10.27
C LYS A 167 -22.37 -8.69 -9.31
N ASP A 168 -22.57 -10.00 -9.27
CA ASP A 168 -23.64 -10.63 -8.48
C ASP A 168 -23.14 -11.19 -7.13
N VAL A 169 -21.88 -10.96 -6.79
CA VAL A 169 -21.30 -11.46 -5.53
C VAL A 169 -21.30 -10.34 -4.50
N ARG A 170 -22.07 -10.53 -3.42
CA ARG A 170 -21.98 -9.68 -2.24
C ARG A 170 -20.69 -10.01 -1.50
N LEU A 171 -19.77 -9.05 -1.45
CA LEU A 171 -18.63 -9.14 -0.54
C LEU A 171 -19.15 -8.92 0.89
N PRO A 172 -18.95 -9.89 1.80
CA PRO A 172 -19.35 -9.72 3.19
C PRO A 172 -18.54 -8.60 3.85
N ASP A 173 -19.14 -7.93 4.82
CA ASP A 173 -18.42 -6.92 5.59
C ASP A 173 -17.30 -7.57 6.42
N ALA A 174 -16.26 -6.79 6.76
CA ALA A 174 -15.13 -7.27 7.55
C ALA A 174 -15.59 -7.92 8.86
N TYR A 175 -16.62 -7.39 9.53
CA TYR A 175 -17.14 -7.97 10.77
C TYR A 175 -18.00 -9.22 10.55
N GLU A 176 -18.78 -9.30 9.46
CA GLU A 176 -19.58 -10.50 9.14
C GLU A 176 -18.67 -11.73 9.02
N ARG A 177 -17.52 -11.57 8.37
CA ARG A 177 -16.53 -12.64 8.25
C ARG A 177 -15.87 -12.98 9.59
N LEU A 178 -15.49 -11.97 10.38
CA LEU A 178 -14.86 -12.21 11.68
C LEU A 178 -15.78 -12.97 12.64
N PHE A 179 -17.09 -12.67 12.67
CA PHE A 179 -18.04 -13.39 13.53
C PHE A 179 -18.26 -14.84 13.13
N LEU A 180 -18.09 -15.19 11.85
CA LEU A 180 -18.19 -16.58 11.38
C LEU A 180 -16.95 -17.42 11.72
N GLU A 181 -15.79 -16.77 11.91
CA GLU A 181 -14.51 -17.42 12.20
C GLU A 181 -14.27 -17.63 13.72
N VAL A 182 -15.15 -17.11 14.60
CA VAL A 182 -15.14 -17.29 16.07
C VAL A 182 -16.00 -18.47 16.48
#